data_AF-A0A7V2UKR5-F1
#
_entry.id   AF-A0A7V2UKR5-F1
#
_cell.length_a   1.000
_cell.length_b   1.000
_cell.length_c   1.000
_cell.angle_alpha   90.00
_cell.angle_beta   90.00
_cell.angle_gamma   90.00
#
_symmetry.space_group_name_H-M   'P 1'
#
loop_
_entity.id
_entity.type
_entity.pdbx_description
1 polymer ?
#
loop_
_entity_poly.entity_id
_entity_poly.type
_entity_poly.pdbx_seq_one_letter_code
_entity_poly.pdbx_strand_id
1 'polypeptide(L)'
;HLRGSAWLNFQRVVCEQWWLRNANGSNVVLMGDAVHTAHFAIGSGTKLAIEDAIELTRQFQRLGDSPDKIPEVLATYQELRRVETLRLQNAAWNAMEWFEVCGKRYCDQLEPEQFMYSMLTRSQRISHENLRLRDKNWLEGYERWFAQKADVSVPAGAPVPPPMFTPYSVRGVTLKNRIVVSPMAQYSAVDGLVADYHLVHLGARAMGGAGLVFAEMTCVSPEGRITPGCPGLYKPEHTAGFKRIADWIHANTDAKFAIQIGHAGAKASTRVAWEGIDQPLESGNWPIVSASPQQYLEGVSQTSREMTRADMDEVKAQFVASAKAAAEAGADWLELHCAHGYLLSSFISPLTNHRSDEYGGSLANRLRYPLEVFAAVRAVWPVDKPMSVRISAHDWVEGGITPDDAVEIAKAFKVAGADMIDCSSGQVSKKEKPVYGRMFQTPFADRVRQEAGIPTIAVGAISEADHANSILAAGRADLCAVARPHLANPAWTLTEAAKIGYGMVNWPKQYRSAKGQMEANFAREKAMTAQGVGAK
;
A
#
# COMPACT_ATOMS: atom_id res chain seq x y z
N HIS A 1 -25.60 12.72 17.61
CA HIS A 1 -25.40 12.27 19.02
C HIS A 1 -24.96 13.45 19.87
N LEU A 2 -25.32 13.48 21.16
CA LEU A 2 -24.85 14.50 22.10
C LEU A 2 -23.31 14.47 22.18
N ARG A 3 -22.64 15.62 22.02
CA ARG A 3 -21.19 15.74 22.25
C ARG A 3 -20.88 15.27 23.67
N GLY A 4 -19.93 14.34 23.82
CA GLY A 4 -19.58 13.73 25.11
C GLY A 4 -20.34 12.46 25.47
N SER A 5 -21.20 11.93 24.57
CA SER A 5 -21.83 10.63 24.79
C SER A 5 -20.80 9.50 24.79
N ALA A 6 -20.90 8.57 25.75
CA ALA A 6 -20.07 7.35 25.81
C ALA A 6 -20.24 6.46 24.56
N TRP A 7 -21.28 6.68 23.76
CA TRP A 7 -21.51 6.00 22.48
C TRP A 7 -20.66 6.56 21.32
N LEU A 8 -19.89 7.63 21.55
CA LEU A 8 -18.97 8.21 20.57
C LEU A 8 -17.53 7.71 20.68
N ASN A 9 -17.13 7.16 21.83
CA ASN A 9 -15.78 6.66 22.07
C ASN A 9 -15.87 5.29 22.76
N PHE A 10 -15.61 4.21 22.03
CA PHE A 10 -15.69 2.86 22.61
C PHE A 10 -14.42 2.48 23.36
N GLN A 11 -14.56 2.15 24.65
CA GLN A 11 -13.43 1.71 25.46
C GLN A 11 -13.05 0.26 25.14
N ARG A 12 -11.75 0.04 24.89
CA ARG A 12 -11.18 -1.30 24.70
C ARG A 12 -10.81 -1.91 26.04
N VAL A 13 -11.46 -3.00 26.39
CA VAL A 13 -11.07 -3.88 27.50
C VAL A 13 -10.54 -5.17 26.91
N VAL A 14 -9.34 -5.57 27.31
CA VAL A 14 -8.72 -6.85 26.94
C VAL A 14 -8.31 -7.58 28.20
N CYS A 15 -8.50 -8.90 28.21
CA CYS A 15 -8.07 -9.76 29.30
C CYS A 15 -7.03 -10.74 28.77
N GLU A 16 -5.81 -10.70 29.31
CA GLU A 16 -4.72 -11.61 28.89
C GLU A 16 -4.91 -13.04 29.40
N GLN A 17 -5.54 -13.17 30.57
CA GLN A 17 -5.74 -14.43 31.29
C GLN A 17 -7.24 -14.72 31.45
N TRP A 18 -7.74 -15.74 30.74
CA TRP A 18 -9.17 -16.02 30.65
C TRP A 18 -9.67 -17.00 31.68
N TRP A 19 -8.77 -17.57 32.48
CA TRP A 19 -9.14 -18.49 33.53
C TRP A 19 -8.24 -18.35 34.74
N LEU A 20 -8.80 -18.67 35.90
CA LEU A 20 -8.07 -18.67 37.16
C LEU A 20 -8.68 -19.70 38.11
N ARG A 21 -7.94 -20.02 39.18
CA ARG A 21 -8.50 -20.69 40.34
C ARG A 21 -8.78 -19.63 41.41
N ASN A 22 -10.04 -19.48 41.80
CA ASN A 22 -10.45 -18.44 42.74
C ASN A 22 -10.11 -18.82 44.20
N ALA A 23 -10.34 -17.88 45.13
CA ALA A 23 -10.05 -18.08 46.55
C ALA A 23 -10.82 -19.25 47.19
N ASN A 24 -11.93 -19.69 46.60
CA ASN A 24 -12.72 -20.83 47.06
C ASN A 24 -12.26 -22.16 46.45
N GLY A 25 -11.14 -22.15 45.72
CA GLY A 25 -10.59 -23.33 45.06
C GLY A 25 -11.31 -23.76 43.78
N SER A 26 -12.28 -22.98 43.28
CA SER A 26 -13.00 -23.26 42.03
C SER A 26 -12.27 -22.71 40.82
N ASN A 27 -12.29 -23.43 39.71
CA ASN A 27 -11.83 -22.92 38.42
C ASN A 27 -12.89 -21.99 37.83
N VAL A 28 -12.50 -20.80 37.42
CA VAL A 28 -13.33 -19.79 36.76
C VAL A 28 -12.77 -19.59 35.36
N VAL A 29 -13.66 -19.60 34.36
CA VAL A 29 -13.31 -19.40 32.95
C VAL A 29 -14.19 -18.30 32.36
N LEU A 30 -13.58 -17.42 31.57
CA LEU A 30 -14.25 -16.37 30.81
C LEU A 30 -14.55 -16.91 29.40
N MET A 31 -15.74 -16.55 28.88
CA MET A 31 -16.19 -16.87 27.53
C MET A 31 -17.16 -15.79 27.03
N GLY A 32 -17.39 -15.75 25.72
CA GLY A 32 -18.32 -14.79 25.11
C GLY A 32 -17.87 -13.34 25.30
N ASP A 33 -18.82 -12.43 25.48
CA ASP A 33 -18.55 -10.98 25.56
C ASP A 33 -17.59 -10.58 26.71
N ALA A 34 -17.48 -11.42 27.74
CA ALA A 34 -16.52 -11.21 28.84
C ALA A 34 -15.05 -11.32 28.39
N VAL A 35 -14.79 -12.02 27.29
CA VAL A 35 -13.45 -12.15 26.66
C VAL A 35 -13.36 -11.29 25.39
N HIS A 36 -14.43 -11.23 24.62
CA HIS A 36 -14.42 -10.72 23.25
C HIS A 36 -15.04 -9.33 23.14
N THR A 37 -14.62 -8.35 23.96
CA THR A 37 -15.13 -6.97 23.84
C THR A 37 -15.06 -6.50 22.38
N ALA A 38 -16.24 -6.27 21.78
CA ALA A 38 -16.38 -5.93 20.37
C ALA A 38 -17.42 -4.82 20.21
N HIS A 39 -17.14 -3.90 19.30
CA HIS A 39 -18.09 -2.88 18.86
C HIS A 39 -19.41 -3.53 18.40
N PHE A 40 -20.54 -3.00 18.87
CA PHE A 40 -21.89 -3.57 18.68
C PHE A 40 -22.23 -3.86 17.20
N ALA A 41 -21.65 -3.10 16.29
CA ALA A 41 -21.87 -3.25 14.85
C ALA A 41 -21.24 -4.51 14.21
N ILE A 42 -20.48 -5.32 14.97
CA ILE A 42 -20.00 -6.65 14.55
C ILE A 42 -20.95 -7.77 14.96
N GLY A 43 -21.72 -7.58 16.04
CA GLY A 43 -22.82 -8.46 16.44
C GLY A 43 -22.48 -9.95 16.50
N SER A 44 -21.63 -10.38 17.44
CA SER A 44 -21.24 -11.80 17.54
C SER A 44 -21.22 -12.40 18.94
N GLY A 45 -21.69 -11.70 19.97
CA GLY A 45 -21.54 -12.13 21.37
C GLY A 45 -22.08 -13.53 21.65
N THR A 46 -23.33 -13.80 21.27
CA THR A 46 -23.96 -15.13 21.44
C THR A 46 -23.24 -16.23 20.64
N LYS A 47 -22.89 -15.94 19.38
CA LYS A 47 -22.16 -16.90 18.54
C LYS A 47 -20.81 -17.25 19.16
N LEU A 48 -20.08 -16.25 19.63
CA LEU A 48 -18.78 -16.44 20.24
C LEU A 48 -18.85 -17.24 21.54
N ALA A 49 -19.82 -16.93 22.40
CA ALA A 49 -20.05 -17.69 23.61
C ALA A 49 -20.31 -19.18 23.30
N ILE A 50 -21.09 -19.47 22.26
CA ILE A 50 -21.37 -20.83 21.82
C ILE A 50 -20.09 -21.51 21.28
N GLU A 51 -19.32 -20.82 20.43
CA GLU A 51 -18.07 -21.37 19.90
C GLU A 51 -17.03 -21.64 21.00
N ASP A 52 -16.93 -20.75 21.99
CA ASP A 52 -16.06 -20.94 23.14
C ASP A 52 -16.49 -22.14 23.97
N ALA A 53 -17.80 -22.27 24.25
CA ALA A 53 -18.34 -23.40 24.98
C ALA A 53 -18.08 -24.73 24.24
N ILE A 54 -18.30 -24.75 22.92
CA ILE A 54 -18.00 -25.91 22.06
C ILE A 54 -16.52 -26.28 22.16
N GLU A 55 -15.62 -25.30 22.03
CA GLU A 55 -14.18 -25.57 22.06
C GLU A 55 -13.73 -26.03 23.45
N LEU A 56 -14.23 -25.41 24.52
CA LEU A 56 -13.96 -25.83 25.89
C LEU A 56 -14.42 -27.28 26.12
N THR A 57 -15.63 -27.65 25.70
CA THR A 57 -16.13 -29.03 25.78
C THR A 57 -15.25 -30.00 24.99
N ARG A 58 -14.80 -29.63 23.79
CA ARG A 58 -13.86 -30.48 23.02
C ARG A 58 -12.56 -30.71 23.76
N GLN A 59 -12.01 -29.69 24.43
CA GLN A 59 -10.77 -29.84 25.19
C GLN A 59 -10.95 -30.76 26.40
N PHE A 60 -12.08 -30.66 27.12
CA PHE A 60 -12.41 -31.64 28.16
C PHE A 60 -12.52 -33.07 27.62
N GLN A 61 -13.17 -33.28 26.48
CA GLN A 61 -13.28 -34.60 25.86
C GLN A 61 -11.93 -35.17 25.41
N ARG A 62 -10.98 -34.32 25.01
CA ARG A 62 -9.68 -34.74 24.47
C ARG A 62 -8.62 -34.97 25.56
N LEU A 63 -8.56 -34.09 26.55
CA LEU A 63 -7.50 -34.08 27.56
C LEU A 63 -7.93 -34.73 28.89
N GLY A 64 -9.24 -34.94 29.07
CA GLY A 64 -9.84 -35.47 30.29
C GLY A 64 -10.38 -34.38 31.21
N ASP A 65 -11.26 -34.76 32.13
CA ASP A 65 -11.97 -33.90 33.07
C ASP A 65 -11.58 -34.11 34.54
N SER A 66 -10.52 -34.89 34.81
CA SER A 66 -10.00 -35.07 36.16
C SER A 66 -9.40 -33.75 36.72
N PRO A 67 -9.45 -33.51 38.04
CA PRO A 67 -9.04 -32.24 38.64
C PRO A 67 -7.61 -31.78 38.29
N ASP A 68 -6.68 -32.72 38.08
CA ASP A 68 -5.30 -32.47 37.69
C ASP A 68 -5.15 -32.02 36.22
N LYS A 69 -6.14 -32.33 35.36
CA LYS A 69 -6.16 -31.98 33.93
C LYS A 69 -6.81 -30.64 33.61
N ILE A 70 -7.65 -30.12 34.51
CA ILE A 70 -8.38 -28.86 34.29
C ILE A 70 -7.46 -27.68 33.91
N PRO A 71 -6.30 -27.45 34.57
CA PRO A 71 -5.40 -26.36 34.16
C PRO A 71 -4.90 -26.48 32.72
N GLU A 72 -4.58 -27.70 32.26
CA GLU A 72 -4.13 -27.99 30.90
C GLU A 72 -5.26 -27.76 29.88
N VAL A 73 -6.48 -28.20 30.20
CA VAL A 73 -7.69 -27.95 29.40
C VAL A 73 -7.92 -26.46 29.19
N LEU A 74 -7.90 -25.68 30.28
CA LEU A 74 -8.19 -24.24 30.23
C LEU A 74 -7.09 -23.45 29.51
N ALA A 75 -5.82 -23.82 29.71
CA ALA A 75 -4.71 -23.24 28.95
C ALA A 75 -4.85 -23.52 27.45
N THR A 76 -5.19 -24.75 27.07
CA THR A 76 -5.36 -25.15 25.67
C THR A 76 -6.56 -24.45 25.02
N TYR A 77 -7.70 -24.37 25.73
CA TYR A 77 -8.87 -23.61 25.30
C TYR A 77 -8.52 -22.14 25.01
N GLN A 78 -7.85 -21.47 25.96
CA GLN A 78 -7.48 -20.07 25.83
C GLN A 78 -6.57 -19.87 24.61
N GLU A 79 -5.55 -20.70 24.45
CA GLU A 79 -4.61 -20.55 23.33
C GLU A 79 -5.28 -20.73 21.97
N LEU A 80 -6.15 -21.74 21.83
CA LEU A 80 -6.88 -21.98 20.58
C LEU A 80 -7.87 -20.86 20.24
N ARG A 81 -8.61 -20.36 21.24
CA ARG A 81 -9.64 -19.34 21.02
C ARG A 81 -9.09 -17.93 20.92
N ARG A 82 -7.93 -17.64 21.52
CA ARG A 82 -7.26 -16.33 21.48
C ARG A 82 -7.03 -15.82 20.06
N VAL A 83 -6.68 -16.70 19.12
CA VAL A 83 -6.48 -16.32 17.72
C VAL A 83 -7.76 -15.78 17.07
N GLU A 84 -8.89 -16.44 17.32
CA GLU A 84 -10.18 -16.03 16.75
C GLU A 84 -10.71 -14.75 17.42
N THR A 85 -10.50 -14.62 18.73
CA THR A 85 -10.78 -13.37 19.48
C THR A 85 -10.05 -12.19 18.89
N LEU A 86 -8.72 -12.31 18.69
CA LEU A 86 -7.91 -11.22 18.16
C LEU A 86 -8.40 -10.79 16.78
N ARG A 87 -8.76 -11.75 15.90
CA ARG A 87 -9.35 -11.44 14.59
C ARG A 87 -10.64 -10.64 14.70
N LEU A 88 -11.54 -11.05 15.58
CA LEU A 88 -12.84 -10.39 15.74
C LEU A 88 -12.73 -9.03 16.42
N GLN A 89 -11.89 -8.90 17.44
CA GLN A 89 -11.58 -7.64 18.07
C GLN A 89 -10.98 -6.67 17.04
N ASN A 90 -10.03 -7.10 16.22
CA ASN A 90 -9.46 -6.26 15.16
C ASN A 90 -10.53 -5.79 14.16
N ALA A 91 -11.44 -6.66 13.73
CA ALA A 91 -12.55 -6.27 12.85
C ALA A 91 -13.52 -5.29 13.53
N ALA A 92 -13.76 -5.48 14.83
CA ALA A 92 -14.60 -4.59 15.62
C ALA A 92 -13.96 -3.21 15.79
N TRP A 93 -12.64 -3.15 15.95
CA TRP A 93 -11.90 -1.89 16.01
C TRP A 93 -11.90 -1.15 14.69
N ASN A 94 -11.69 -1.85 13.57
CA ASN A 94 -11.82 -1.24 12.26
C ASN A 94 -13.22 -0.65 12.03
N ALA A 95 -14.27 -1.36 12.49
CA ALA A 95 -15.64 -0.87 12.36
C ALA A 95 -15.94 0.30 13.30
N MET A 96 -15.43 0.27 14.54
CA MET A 96 -15.53 1.37 15.50
C MET A 96 -14.87 2.62 14.95
N GLU A 97 -13.60 2.54 14.55
CA GLU A 97 -12.84 3.69 14.03
C GLU A 97 -13.57 4.32 12.85
N TRP A 98 -14.13 3.50 11.95
CA TRP A 98 -14.95 3.99 10.84
C TRP A 98 -16.13 4.83 11.32
N PHE A 99 -16.88 4.40 12.35
CA PHE A 99 -18.01 5.17 12.89
C PHE A 99 -17.57 6.43 13.63
N GLU A 100 -16.44 6.40 14.35
CA GLU A 100 -15.92 7.56 15.08
C GLU A 100 -15.49 8.68 14.12
N VAL A 101 -15.02 8.33 12.92
CA VAL A 101 -14.55 9.30 11.91
C VAL A 101 -15.53 9.52 10.77
N CYS A 102 -16.65 8.80 10.68
CA CYS A 102 -17.50 8.80 9.48
C CYS A 102 -18.02 10.19 9.11
N GLY A 103 -18.40 10.99 10.12
CA GLY A 103 -18.86 12.36 9.92
C GLY A 103 -17.78 13.27 9.33
N LYS A 104 -16.50 13.03 9.66
CA LYS A 104 -15.36 13.81 9.15
C LYS A 104 -14.91 13.32 7.77
N ARG A 105 -14.85 12.00 7.57
CA ARG A 105 -14.22 11.37 6.39
C ARG A 105 -15.18 11.03 5.26
N TYR A 106 -16.44 10.69 5.54
CA TYR A 106 -17.28 10.01 4.54
C TYR A 106 -18.63 10.68 4.30
N CYS A 107 -19.34 11.09 5.36
CA CYS A 107 -20.76 11.48 5.25
C CYS A 107 -21.01 12.62 4.25
N ASP A 108 -20.11 13.61 4.19
CA ASP A 108 -20.23 14.76 3.31
C ASP A 108 -19.39 14.65 2.02
N GLN A 109 -18.66 13.53 1.85
CA GLN A 109 -17.68 13.35 0.77
C GLN A 109 -18.04 12.23 -0.21
N LEU A 110 -18.60 11.12 0.29
CA LEU A 110 -18.93 9.96 -0.53
C LEU A 110 -20.39 10.04 -1.00
N GLU A 111 -20.60 9.76 -2.28
CA GLU A 111 -21.95 9.57 -2.82
C GLU A 111 -22.65 8.37 -2.17
N PRO A 112 -24.00 8.34 -2.10
CA PRO A 112 -24.75 7.34 -1.36
C PRO A 112 -24.36 5.88 -1.65
N GLU A 113 -24.12 5.54 -2.92
CA GLU A 113 -23.71 4.21 -3.35
C GLU A 113 -22.36 3.81 -2.74
N GLN A 114 -21.35 4.69 -2.83
CA GLN A 114 -20.00 4.45 -2.32
C GLN A 114 -19.96 4.52 -0.79
N PHE A 115 -20.73 5.42 -0.18
CA PHE A 115 -20.91 5.48 1.27
C PHE A 115 -21.48 4.16 1.81
N MET A 116 -22.55 3.64 1.17
CA MET A 116 -23.15 2.36 1.54
C MET A 116 -22.15 1.21 1.39
N TYR A 117 -21.40 1.17 0.28
CA TYR A 117 -20.35 0.16 0.09
C TYR A 117 -19.27 0.24 1.19
N SER A 118 -18.76 1.45 1.48
CA SER A 118 -17.76 1.70 2.52
C SER A 118 -18.28 1.25 3.89
N MET A 119 -19.52 1.60 4.21
CA MET A 119 -20.18 1.16 5.45
C MET A 119 -20.26 -0.37 5.52
N LEU A 120 -20.74 -1.07 4.48
CA LEU A 120 -20.86 -2.53 4.49
C LEU A 120 -19.51 -3.24 4.67
N THR A 121 -18.44 -2.67 4.12
CA THR A 121 -17.09 -3.26 4.13
C THR A 121 -16.17 -2.74 5.23
N ARG A 122 -16.64 -1.81 6.08
CA ARG A 122 -15.85 -1.13 7.13
C ARG A 122 -15.03 -2.06 8.04
N SER A 123 -15.61 -3.20 8.40
CA SER A 123 -14.98 -4.18 9.31
C SER A 123 -13.86 -4.98 8.65
N GLN A 124 -13.74 -4.91 7.32
CA GLN A 124 -12.84 -5.70 6.49
C GLN A 124 -13.08 -7.23 6.52
N ARG A 125 -14.12 -7.69 7.24
CA ARG A 125 -14.56 -9.10 7.21
C ARG A 125 -15.40 -9.41 5.98
N ILE A 126 -16.10 -8.40 5.48
CA ILE A 126 -16.90 -8.47 4.26
C ILE A 126 -16.05 -7.85 3.16
N SER A 127 -15.62 -8.67 2.22
CA SER A 127 -14.89 -8.24 1.03
C SER A 127 -15.82 -8.07 -0.17
N HIS A 128 -15.26 -7.61 -1.29
CA HIS A 128 -16.00 -7.39 -2.54
C HIS A 128 -16.65 -8.69 -3.03
N GLU A 129 -15.90 -9.79 -3.12
CA GLU A 129 -16.46 -11.07 -3.56
C GLU A 129 -17.37 -11.71 -2.49
N ASN A 130 -17.18 -11.39 -1.20
CA ASN A 130 -18.15 -11.79 -0.17
C ASN A 130 -19.50 -11.09 -0.34
N LEU A 131 -19.51 -9.81 -0.77
CA LEU A 131 -20.75 -9.12 -1.13
C LEU A 131 -21.43 -9.79 -2.32
N ARG A 132 -20.67 -10.26 -3.32
CA ARG A 132 -21.24 -10.99 -4.47
C ARG A 132 -21.94 -12.28 -4.06
N LEU A 133 -21.37 -13.00 -3.09
CA LEU A 133 -21.97 -14.21 -2.54
C LEU A 133 -23.25 -13.92 -1.72
N ARG A 134 -23.35 -12.74 -1.11
CA ARG A 134 -24.50 -12.34 -0.29
C ARG A 134 -25.64 -11.76 -1.13
N ASP A 135 -25.30 -10.86 -2.04
CA ASP A 135 -26.23 -10.19 -2.93
C ASP A 135 -25.53 -9.76 -4.23
N LYS A 136 -25.54 -10.67 -5.20
CA LYS A 136 -24.93 -10.44 -6.52
C LYS A 136 -25.57 -9.26 -7.25
N ASN A 137 -26.89 -9.11 -7.18
CA ASN A 137 -27.61 -8.09 -7.94
C ASN A 137 -27.30 -6.69 -7.40
N TRP A 138 -27.23 -6.54 -6.07
CA TRP A 138 -26.81 -5.28 -5.47
C TRP A 138 -25.38 -4.92 -5.86
N LEU A 139 -24.45 -5.88 -5.77
CA LEU A 139 -23.05 -5.61 -6.10
C LEU A 139 -22.87 -5.26 -7.58
N GLU A 140 -23.51 -5.99 -8.50
CA GLU A 140 -23.44 -5.66 -9.93
C GLU A 140 -24.08 -4.31 -10.25
N GLY A 141 -25.12 -3.90 -9.50
CA GLY A 141 -25.66 -2.55 -9.55
C GLY A 141 -24.63 -1.50 -9.12
N TYR A 142 -23.93 -1.74 -8.01
CA TYR A 142 -22.85 -0.88 -7.52
C TYR A 142 -21.69 -0.79 -8.52
N GLU A 143 -21.23 -1.91 -9.07
CA GLU A 143 -20.16 -1.95 -10.06
C GLU A 143 -20.54 -1.19 -11.33
N ARG A 144 -21.81 -1.23 -11.74
CA ARG A 144 -22.31 -0.47 -12.89
C ARG A 144 -22.30 1.02 -12.61
N TRP A 145 -22.71 1.43 -11.41
CA TRP A 145 -22.60 2.81 -10.96
C TRP A 145 -21.13 3.28 -10.95
N PHE A 146 -20.22 2.47 -10.42
CA PHE A 146 -18.79 2.79 -10.37
C PHE A 146 -18.18 2.88 -11.78
N ALA A 147 -18.57 1.99 -12.70
CA ALA A 147 -18.16 2.02 -14.10
C ALA A 147 -18.63 3.30 -14.81
N GLN A 148 -19.88 3.73 -14.57
CA GLN A 148 -20.42 4.98 -15.12
C GLN A 148 -19.64 6.20 -14.62
N LYS A 149 -19.22 6.22 -13.34
CA LYS A 149 -18.35 7.27 -12.79
C LYS A 149 -16.96 7.30 -13.42
N ALA A 150 -16.52 6.20 -14.01
CA ALA A 150 -15.30 6.10 -14.79
C ALA A 150 -15.55 6.25 -16.30
N ASP A 151 -16.68 6.85 -16.70
CA ASP A 151 -17.09 7.07 -18.09
C ASP A 151 -17.19 5.78 -18.94
N VAL A 152 -17.48 4.65 -18.29
CA VAL A 152 -17.72 3.35 -18.95
C VAL A 152 -19.21 3.06 -19.04
N SER A 153 -19.74 3.08 -20.26
CA SER A 153 -21.10 2.61 -20.54
C SER A 153 -21.13 1.08 -20.60
N VAL A 154 -21.92 0.46 -19.71
CA VAL A 154 -22.11 -0.99 -19.66
C VAL A 154 -23.51 -1.32 -20.18
N PRO A 155 -23.66 -1.99 -21.34
CA PRO A 155 -24.96 -2.41 -21.86
C PRO A 155 -25.72 -3.34 -20.89
N ALA A 156 -27.04 -3.45 -21.06
CA ALA A 156 -27.82 -4.44 -20.33
C ALA A 156 -27.36 -5.85 -20.71
N GLY A 157 -27.16 -6.72 -19.71
CA GLY A 157 -26.69 -8.10 -19.92
C GLY A 157 -25.20 -8.28 -20.21
N ALA A 158 -24.41 -7.21 -20.37
CA ALA A 158 -22.96 -7.29 -20.51
C ALA A 158 -22.26 -7.50 -19.15
N PRO A 159 -21.10 -8.19 -19.10
CA PRO A 159 -20.29 -8.27 -17.88
C PRO A 159 -19.89 -6.88 -17.38
N VAL A 160 -20.14 -6.61 -16.10
CA VAL A 160 -19.81 -5.33 -15.48
C VAL A 160 -18.32 -5.35 -15.08
N PRO A 161 -17.53 -4.32 -15.42
CA PRO A 161 -16.14 -4.23 -14.96
C PRO A 161 -16.11 -4.06 -13.44
N PRO A 162 -15.39 -4.92 -12.69
CA PRO A 162 -15.16 -4.66 -11.29
C PRO A 162 -14.27 -3.41 -11.16
N PRO A 163 -14.28 -2.71 -10.00
CA PRO A 163 -13.61 -1.43 -9.80
C PRO A 163 -12.16 -1.38 -10.31
N MET A 164 -11.38 -2.45 -10.07
CA MET A 164 -9.99 -2.53 -10.50
C MET A 164 -9.79 -2.45 -12.01
N PHE A 165 -10.79 -2.83 -12.82
CA PHE A 165 -10.75 -2.85 -14.29
C PHE A 165 -11.51 -1.69 -14.95
N THR A 166 -11.93 -0.70 -14.17
CA THR A 166 -12.40 0.58 -14.71
C THR A 166 -11.21 1.49 -15.05
N PRO A 167 -11.31 2.35 -16.08
CA PRO A 167 -10.25 3.28 -16.39
C PRO A 167 -10.10 4.36 -15.31
N TYR A 168 -8.95 5.03 -15.31
CA TYR A 168 -8.69 6.20 -14.47
C TYR A 168 -7.94 7.25 -15.29
N SER A 169 -8.48 8.46 -15.33
CA SER A 169 -7.90 9.59 -16.05
C SER A 169 -7.42 10.65 -15.08
N VAL A 170 -6.21 11.15 -15.30
CA VAL A 170 -5.65 12.29 -14.58
C VAL A 170 -4.80 13.09 -15.56
N ARG A 171 -5.03 14.42 -15.59
CA ARG A 171 -4.51 15.30 -16.65
C ARG A 171 -4.81 14.71 -18.04
N GLY A 172 -3.82 14.60 -18.92
CA GLY A 172 -3.93 14.02 -20.26
C GLY A 172 -3.69 12.52 -20.34
N VAL A 173 -3.51 11.82 -19.21
CA VAL A 173 -3.20 10.38 -19.18
C VAL A 173 -4.40 9.58 -18.69
N THR A 174 -4.82 8.61 -19.49
CA THR A 174 -5.82 7.60 -19.13
C THR A 174 -5.15 6.25 -18.96
N LEU A 175 -5.34 5.64 -17.80
CA LEU A 175 -5.01 4.25 -17.50
C LEU A 175 -6.19 3.37 -17.86
N LYS A 176 -5.95 2.24 -18.55
CA LYS A 176 -6.97 1.26 -18.91
C LYS A 176 -7.61 0.54 -17.70
N ASN A 177 -6.92 0.54 -16.56
CA ASN A 177 -7.36 -0.05 -15.31
C ASN A 177 -6.61 0.60 -14.13
N ARG A 178 -7.03 0.29 -12.90
CA ARG A 178 -6.55 0.94 -11.66
C ARG A 178 -5.39 0.20 -10.99
N ILE A 179 -4.75 -0.74 -11.69
CA ILE A 179 -3.64 -1.54 -11.18
C ILE A 179 -2.31 -0.95 -11.62
N VAL A 180 -1.48 -0.67 -10.63
CA VAL A 180 -0.14 -0.10 -10.78
C VAL A 180 0.89 -1.17 -10.39
N VAL A 181 1.92 -1.35 -11.21
CA VAL A 181 3.13 -2.07 -10.78
C VAL A 181 3.98 -1.08 -10.00
N SER A 182 4.16 -1.32 -8.71
CA SER A 182 4.90 -0.42 -7.82
C SER A 182 6.38 -0.34 -8.22
N PRO A 183 7.09 0.79 -7.99
CA PRO A 183 8.53 0.86 -8.18
C PRO A 183 9.23 -0.13 -7.24
N MET A 184 10.01 -1.06 -7.81
CA MET A 184 10.70 -2.12 -7.07
C MET A 184 12.15 -2.21 -7.51
N ALA A 185 13.09 -1.87 -6.61
CA ALA A 185 14.51 -1.91 -6.92
C ALA A 185 14.94 -3.31 -7.41
N GLN A 186 15.56 -3.36 -8.60
CA GLN A 186 16.07 -4.58 -9.22
C GLN A 186 17.58 -4.73 -9.05
N TYR A 187 18.28 -3.62 -8.75
CA TYR A 187 19.73 -3.61 -8.55
C TYR A 187 20.52 -4.23 -9.72
N SER A 188 20.02 -4.04 -10.94
CA SER A 188 20.52 -4.71 -12.16
C SER A 188 21.08 -3.74 -13.21
N ALA A 189 21.22 -2.45 -12.87
CA ALA A 189 21.84 -1.46 -13.75
C ALA A 189 23.37 -1.50 -13.63
N VAL A 190 24.07 -1.12 -14.69
CA VAL A 190 25.54 -0.98 -14.68
C VAL A 190 25.88 0.48 -14.85
N ASP A 191 26.53 1.06 -13.85
CA ASP A 191 26.78 2.50 -13.75
C ASP A 191 25.54 3.38 -13.97
N GLY A 192 24.38 2.92 -13.50
CA GLY A 192 23.10 3.61 -13.70
C GLY A 192 22.41 3.32 -15.05
N LEU A 193 23.08 2.66 -16.01
CA LEU A 193 22.49 2.33 -17.30
C LEU A 193 21.55 1.12 -17.17
N VAL A 194 20.28 1.33 -17.54
CA VAL A 194 19.31 0.25 -17.74
C VAL A 194 19.56 -0.46 -19.07
N ALA A 195 19.34 -1.76 -19.08
CA ALA A 195 19.56 -2.63 -20.23
C ALA A 195 18.48 -3.72 -20.35
N ASP A 196 18.79 -4.84 -21.00
CA ASP A 196 17.84 -5.89 -21.35
C ASP A 196 17.11 -6.50 -20.15
N TYR A 197 17.76 -6.61 -18.98
CA TYR A 197 17.08 -7.06 -17.76
C TYR A 197 15.85 -6.19 -17.45
N HIS A 198 15.99 -4.86 -17.52
CA HIS A 198 14.91 -3.92 -17.20
C HIS A 198 13.84 -3.93 -18.31
N LEU A 199 14.25 -4.04 -19.57
CA LEU A 199 13.32 -4.20 -20.69
C LEU A 199 12.42 -5.43 -20.51
N VAL A 200 13.03 -6.59 -20.23
CA VAL A 200 12.29 -7.84 -19.99
C VAL A 200 11.44 -7.72 -18.72
N HIS A 201 12.01 -7.18 -17.65
CA HIS A 201 11.31 -7.02 -16.37
C HIS A 201 10.05 -6.17 -16.52
N LEU A 202 10.18 -4.95 -17.02
CA LEU A 202 9.07 -3.99 -17.14
C LEU A 202 8.11 -4.39 -18.25
N GLY A 203 8.64 -4.84 -19.40
CA GLY A 203 7.85 -5.29 -20.53
C GLY A 203 6.95 -6.49 -20.19
N ALA A 204 7.43 -7.45 -19.39
CA ALA A 204 6.62 -8.58 -18.95
C ALA A 204 5.40 -8.15 -18.12
N ARG A 205 5.53 -7.14 -17.25
CA ARG A 205 4.41 -6.64 -16.44
C ARG A 205 3.45 -5.75 -17.24
N ALA A 206 3.97 -4.99 -18.20
CA ALA A 206 3.15 -4.24 -19.14
C ALA A 206 2.25 -5.17 -19.99
N MET A 207 2.85 -6.25 -20.53
CA MET A 207 2.13 -7.33 -21.21
C MET A 207 1.20 -8.10 -20.27
N GLY A 208 1.51 -8.10 -18.98
CA GLY A 208 0.79 -8.76 -17.89
C GLY A 208 -0.50 -8.08 -17.43
N GLY A 209 -0.94 -7.02 -18.13
CA GLY A 209 -2.29 -6.45 -17.99
C GLY A 209 -2.40 -5.23 -17.08
N ALA A 210 -1.34 -4.83 -16.36
CA ALA A 210 -1.38 -3.63 -15.51
C ALA A 210 -1.64 -2.35 -16.32
N GLY A 211 -2.29 -1.36 -15.70
CA GLY A 211 -2.60 -0.07 -16.31
C GLY A 211 -1.40 0.88 -16.34
N LEU A 212 -0.57 0.83 -15.30
CA LEU A 212 0.63 1.65 -15.14
C LEU A 212 1.80 0.80 -14.64
N VAL A 213 2.98 0.95 -15.25
CA VAL A 213 4.20 0.25 -14.83
C VAL A 213 5.26 1.26 -14.45
N PHE A 214 5.65 1.26 -13.17
CA PHE A 214 6.79 2.06 -12.71
C PHE A 214 8.12 1.34 -12.93
N ALA A 215 9.07 2.05 -13.50
CA ALA A 215 10.48 1.79 -13.24
C ALA A 215 10.79 1.98 -11.75
N GLU A 216 11.77 1.24 -11.25
CA GLU A 216 12.26 1.40 -9.88
C GLU A 216 12.80 2.82 -9.61
N MET A 217 13.08 3.14 -8.33
CA MET A 217 13.68 4.42 -7.97
C MET A 217 14.94 4.67 -8.80
N THR A 218 14.83 5.64 -9.69
CA THR A 218 15.86 6.02 -10.65
C THR A 218 16.59 7.23 -10.09
N CYS A 219 17.88 7.07 -9.88
CA CYS A 219 18.67 7.97 -9.07
C CYS A 219 19.07 9.20 -9.88
N VAL A 220 18.95 10.38 -9.27
CA VAL A 220 19.19 11.66 -9.96
C VAL A 220 20.66 12.03 -10.12
N SER A 221 21.55 11.27 -9.47
CA SER A 221 23.01 11.44 -9.53
C SER A 221 23.72 10.12 -9.20
N PRO A 222 25.02 9.99 -9.51
CA PRO A 222 25.83 8.84 -9.10
C PRO A 222 25.80 8.60 -7.59
N GLU A 223 25.90 9.68 -6.80
CA GLU A 223 25.95 9.65 -5.33
C GLU A 223 24.57 9.42 -4.71
N GLY A 224 23.51 9.73 -5.45
CA GLY A 224 22.13 9.47 -5.06
C GLY A 224 21.70 8.02 -5.16
N ARG A 225 22.55 7.11 -5.66
CA ARG A 225 22.25 5.68 -5.76
C ARG A 225 22.19 5.01 -4.39
N ILE A 226 21.25 4.07 -4.22
CA ILE A 226 21.22 3.19 -3.03
C ILE A 226 22.42 2.25 -3.10
N THR A 227 22.59 1.60 -4.26
CA THR A 227 23.64 0.62 -4.54
C THR A 227 24.25 0.88 -5.92
N PRO A 228 25.43 0.31 -6.23
CA PRO A 228 26.00 0.38 -7.58
C PRO A 228 25.07 -0.17 -8.68
N GLY A 229 24.14 -1.07 -8.32
CA GLY A 229 23.16 -1.66 -9.23
C GLY A 229 21.91 -0.82 -9.48
N CYS A 230 21.77 0.36 -8.85
CA CYS A 230 20.61 1.22 -9.05
C CYS A 230 20.66 1.95 -10.40
N PRO A 231 19.52 2.07 -11.10
CA PRO A 231 19.45 2.88 -12.31
C PRO A 231 19.63 4.37 -12.00
N GLY A 232 20.17 5.09 -12.97
CA GLY A 232 20.37 6.53 -12.93
C GLY A 232 19.60 7.24 -14.03
N LEU A 233 19.47 8.56 -13.92
CA LEU A 233 18.90 9.42 -14.98
C LEU A 233 19.61 10.77 -15.07
N TYR A 234 20.94 10.71 -15.02
CA TYR A 234 21.84 11.86 -15.01
C TYR A 234 22.87 11.87 -16.16
N LYS A 235 22.80 10.91 -17.08
CA LYS A 235 23.63 10.86 -18.29
C LYS A 235 22.77 10.62 -19.54
N PRO A 236 23.17 11.09 -20.73
CA PRO A 236 22.41 10.87 -21.97
C PRO A 236 22.13 9.40 -22.27
N GLU A 237 23.09 8.50 -22.02
CA GLU A 237 22.92 7.06 -22.20
C GLU A 237 21.82 6.48 -21.31
N HIS A 238 21.60 7.03 -20.10
CA HIS A 238 20.51 6.60 -19.22
C HIS A 238 19.15 6.95 -19.81
N THR A 239 19.01 8.18 -20.31
CA THR A 239 17.80 8.63 -21.03
C THR A 239 17.52 7.74 -22.24
N ALA A 240 18.54 7.43 -23.04
CA ALA A 240 18.41 6.54 -24.19
C ALA A 240 17.99 5.10 -23.79
N GLY A 241 18.53 4.58 -22.69
CA GLY A 241 18.16 3.28 -22.14
C GLY A 241 16.69 3.22 -21.74
N PHE A 242 16.20 4.21 -20.99
CA PHE A 242 14.78 4.30 -20.64
C PHE A 242 13.88 4.56 -21.83
N LYS A 243 14.33 5.37 -22.80
CA LYS A 243 13.60 5.61 -24.05
C LYS A 243 13.32 4.31 -24.80
N ARG A 244 14.32 3.42 -24.91
CA ARG A 244 14.13 2.10 -25.52
C ARG A 244 13.04 1.28 -24.82
N ILE A 245 12.98 1.36 -23.49
CA ILE A 245 11.98 0.63 -22.69
C ILE A 245 10.58 1.25 -22.89
N ALA A 246 10.45 2.56 -22.79
CA ALA A 246 9.20 3.28 -22.99
C ALA A 246 8.63 3.04 -24.39
N ASP A 247 9.46 3.24 -25.43
CA ASP A 247 9.09 3.00 -26.82
C ASP A 247 8.59 1.57 -27.04
N TRP A 248 9.26 0.58 -26.43
CA TRP A 248 8.83 -0.82 -26.53
C TRP A 248 7.48 -1.05 -25.83
N ILE A 249 7.28 -0.52 -24.61
CA ILE A 249 6.02 -0.66 -23.86
C ILE A 249 4.87 -0.03 -24.65
N HIS A 250 5.05 1.18 -25.18
CA HIS A 250 4.02 1.89 -25.95
C HIS A 250 3.72 1.21 -27.30
N ALA A 251 4.73 0.65 -27.97
CA ALA A 251 4.53 -0.02 -29.25
C ALA A 251 3.84 -1.38 -29.14
N ASN A 252 4.00 -2.08 -27.99
CA ASN A 252 3.58 -3.47 -27.86
C ASN A 252 2.43 -3.68 -26.86
N THR A 253 2.10 -2.67 -26.05
CA THR A 253 1.10 -2.79 -24.99
C THR A 253 0.24 -1.53 -24.89
N ASP A 254 -0.86 -1.66 -24.16
CA ASP A 254 -1.76 -0.59 -23.75
C ASP A 254 -1.49 -0.09 -22.32
N ALA A 255 -0.36 -0.50 -21.71
CA ALA A 255 0.08 0.01 -20.41
C ALA A 255 0.78 1.37 -20.55
N LYS A 256 0.65 2.21 -19.52
CA LYS A 256 1.43 3.45 -19.38
C LYS A 256 2.74 3.18 -18.63
N PHE A 257 3.76 3.96 -18.95
CA PHE A 257 5.09 3.84 -18.35
C PHE A 257 5.38 5.02 -17.43
N ALA A 258 5.87 4.72 -16.23
CA ALA A 258 6.18 5.71 -15.21
C ALA A 258 7.61 5.56 -14.70
N ILE A 259 8.21 6.67 -14.25
CA ILE A 259 9.52 6.67 -13.60
C ILE A 259 9.38 7.32 -12.23
N GLN A 260 9.88 6.64 -11.20
CA GLN A 260 10.08 7.24 -9.88
C GLN A 260 11.50 7.81 -9.81
N ILE A 261 11.67 9.10 -9.55
CA ILE A 261 12.99 9.72 -9.36
C ILE A 261 13.28 9.96 -7.88
N GLY A 262 14.52 9.72 -7.47
CA GLY A 262 14.92 9.81 -6.06
C GLY A 262 16.42 9.98 -5.82
N HIS A 263 16.77 10.20 -4.55
CA HIS A 263 18.14 10.28 -4.08
C HIS A 263 18.21 9.57 -2.72
N ALA A 264 19.10 8.59 -2.56
CA ALA A 264 19.11 7.71 -1.39
C ALA A 264 19.57 8.39 -0.08
N GLY A 265 20.32 9.49 -0.18
CA GLY A 265 20.70 10.30 0.99
C GLY A 265 21.57 9.50 1.96
N ALA A 266 21.22 9.49 3.26
CA ALA A 266 21.94 8.71 4.28
C ALA A 266 21.89 7.18 4.07
N LYS A 267 21.05 6.70 3.15
CA LYS A 267 20.92 5.28 2.79
C LYS A 267 21.62 4.94 1.45
N ALA A 268 22.41 5.87 0.91
CA ALA A 268 23.22 5.64 -0.28
C ALA A 268 24.45 4.76 0.02
N SER A 269 25.12 4.30 -1.04
CA SER A 269 26.41 3.59 -0.94
C SER A 269 26.33 2.29 -0.12
N THR A 270 25.32 1.47 -0.43
CA THR A 270 25.10 0.15 0.19
C THR A 270 25.23 -0.98 -0.83
N ARG A 271 25.41 -2.21 -0.32
CA ARG A 271 25.45 -3.42 -1.14
C ARG A 271 24.10 -3.69 -1.80
N VAL A 272 24.13 -4.44 -2.90
CA VAL A 272 22.89 -5.01 -3.45
C VAL A 272 22.23 -5.94 -2.43
N ALA A 273 20.91 -6.01 -2.43
CA ALA A 273 20.17 -6.55 -1.29
C ALA A 273 20.52 -8.00 -0.90
N TRP A 274 20.85 -8.86 -1.86
CA TRP A 274 21.23 -10.26 -1.62
C TRP A 274 22.67 -10.45 -1.13
N GLU A 275 23.50 -9.39 -1.16
CA GLU A 275 24.88 -9.39 -0.62
C GLU A 275 24.96 -8.73 0.78
N GLY A 276 23.84 -8.21 1.28
CA GLY A 276 23.73 -7.56 2.58
C GLY A 276 22.85 -6.34 2.51
N ILE A 277 21.56 -6.51 2.76
CA ILE A 277 20.59 -5.40 2.78
C ILE A 277 21.02 -4.30 3.75
N ASP A 278 21.01 -3.05 3.27
CA ASP A 278 21.42 -1.83 3.99
C ASP A 278 22.87 -1.79 4.49
N GLN A 279 23.67 -2.83 4.22
CA GLN A 279 25.07 -2.86 4.63
C GLN A 279 25.90 -1.97 3.72
N PRO A 280 26.89 -1.23 4.25
CA PRO A 280 27.79 -0.44 3.42
C PRO A 280 28.60 -1.33 2.48
N LEU A 281 29.09 -0.75 1.38
CA LEU A 281 30.02 -1.43 0.48
C LEU A 281 31.30 -1.84 1.21
N GLU A 282 31.94 -2.93 0.80
CA GLU A 282 33.23 -3.38 1.35
C GLU A 282 34.38 -2.44 0.99
N SER A 283 34.32 -1.87 -0.21
CA SER A 283 35.25 -0.85 -0.71
C SER A 283 34.53 0.03 -1.73
N GLY A 284 35.11 1.20 -2.05
CA GLY A 284 34.54 2.11 -3.05
C GLY A 284 33.27 2.84 -2.59
N ASN A 285 33.08 3.01 -1.28
CA ASN A 285 32.03 3.88 -0.78
C ASN A 285 32.24 5.33 -1.25
N TRP A 286 31.14 6.02 -1.55
CA TRP A 286 31.14 7.45 -1.85
C TRP A 286 30.59 8.27 -0.69
N PRO A 287 30.94 9.58 -0.60
CA PRO A 287 30.36 10.47 0.41
C PRO A 287 28.85 10.55 0.30
N ILE A 288 28.15 10.48 1.44
CA ILE A 288 26.69 10.53 1.49
C ILE A 288 26.22 11.77 2.26
N VAL A 289 25.06 12.30 1.87
CA VAL A 289 24.49 13.54 2.42
C VAL A 289 23.06 13.32 2.92
N SER A 290 22.63 14.13 3.89
CA SER A 290 21.26 14.12 4.42
C SER A 290 20.89 15.47 5.04
N ALA A 291 19.68 15.58 5.60
CA ALA A 291 19.22 16.77 6.29
C ALA A 291 20.10 17.11 7.50
N SER A 292 20.58 16.11 8.24
CA SER A 292 21.48 16.22 9.39
C SER A 292 22.47 15.05 9.43
N PRO A 293 23.55 15.11 10.23
CA PRO A 293 24.49 14.01 10.35
C PRO A 293 23.87 12.81 11.07
N GLN A 294 23.83 11.67 10.40
CA GLN A 294 23.26 10.43 10.94
C GLN A 294 23.77 9.18 10.24
N GLN A 295 23.64 8.03 10.90
CA GLN A 295 23.82 6.68 10.34
C GLN A 295 22.46 5.98 10.26
N TYR A 296 22.18 5.30 9.14
CA TYR A 296 20.96 4.50 9.04
C TYR A 296 20.99 3.25 9.92
N LEU A 297 22.08 2.49 9.86
CA LEU A 297 22.43 1.45 10.83
C LEU A 297 23.42 2.02 11.84
N GLU A 298 22.98 2.20 13.08
CA GLU A 298 23.79 2.74 14.19
C GLU A 298 25.08 1.92 14.36
N GLY A 299 26.24 2.59 14.29
CA GLY A 299 27.55 1.95 14.40
C GLY A 299 28.03 1.16 13.16
N VAL A 300 27.22 1.05 12.11
CA VAL A 300 27.51 0.23 10.92
C VAL A 300 27.53 1.04 9.63
N SER A 301 26.51 1.85 9.35
CA SER A 301 26.44 2.66 8.13
C SER A 301 27.43 3.83 8.17
N GLN A 302 27.77 4.39 7.01
CA GLN A 302 28.51 5.65 6.95
C GLN A 302 27.73 6.78 7.64
N THR A 303 28.44 7.71 8.28
CA THR A 303 27.81 8.94 8.80
C THR A 303 27.60 9.91 7.66
N SER A 304 26.36 10.28 7.41
CA SER A 304 26.02 11.30 6.41
C SER A 304 26.51 12.68 6.83
N ARG A 305 26.90 13.49 5.85
CA ARG A 305 27.18 14.90 6.06
C ARG A 305 25.88 15.69 5.97
N GLU A 306 25.73 16.68 6.84
CA GLU A 306 24.66 17.67 6.72
C GLU A 306 24.80 18.46 5.41
N MET A 307 23.71 18.56 4.65
CA MET A 307 23.67 19.37 3.43
C MET A 307 23.78 20.86 3.75
N THR A 308 24.61 21.56 2.99
CA THR A 308 24.63 23.02 2.89
C THR A 308 23.55 23.50 1.90
N ARG A 309 23.29 24.81 1.85
CA ARG A 309 22.43 25.39 0.80
C ARG A 309 22.93 25.08 -0.61
N ALA A 310 24.24 25.10 -0.83
CA ALA A 310 24.84 24.76 -2.13
C ALA A 310 24.58 23.29 -2.51
N ASP A 311 24.69 22.35 -1.55
CA ASP A 311 24.34 20.95 -1.79
C ASP A 311 22.84 20.80 -2.15
N MET A 312 21.97 21.54 -1.46
CA MET A 312 20.53 21.55 -1.72
C MET A 312 20.21 22.10 -3.12
N ASP A 313 20.90 23.15 -3.56
CA ASP A 313 20.72 23.69 -4.91
C ASP A 313 21.23 22.76 -6.00
N GLU A 314 22.37 22.10 -5.79
CA GLU A 314 22.92 21.11 -6.72
C GLU A 314 21.97 19.90 -6.86
N VAL A 315 21.55 19.29 -5.74
CA VAL A 315 20.65 18.14 -5.79
C VAL A 315 19.30 18.52 -6.40
N LYS A 316 18.76 19.70 -6.10
CA LYS A 316 17.55 20.22 -6.78
C LYS A 316 17.76 20.31 -8.30
N ALA A 317 18.90 20.82 -8.76
CA ALA A 317 19.22 20.88 -10.19
C ALA A 317 19.30 19.47 -10.82
N GLN A 318 19.84 18.49 -10.10
CA GLN A 318 19.88 17.08 -10.51
C GLN A 318 18.47 16.47 -10.65
N PHE A 319 17.57 16.75 -9.70
CA PHE A 319 16.15 16.37 -9.82
C PHE A 319 15.49 17.00 -11.04
N VAL A 320 15.73 18.29 -11.30
CA VAL A 320 15.21 19.00 -12.48
C VAL A 320 15.74 18.39 -13.79
N ALA A 321 17.04 18.10 -13.87
CA ALA A 321 17.65 17.47 -15.03
C ALA A 321 17.06 16.06 -15.27
N SER A 322 16.92 15.26 -14.22
CA SER A 322 16.33 13.92 -14.29
C SER A 322 14.87 13.95 -14.73
N ALA A 323 14.08 14.95 -14.30
CA ALA A 323 12.70 15.09 -14.73
C ALA A 323 12.57 15.44 -16.23
N LYS A 324 13.46 16.31 -16.74
CA LYS A 324 13.54 16.59 -18.19
C LYS A 324 13.91 15.34 -18.97
N ALA A 325 14.90 14.60 -18.49
CA ALA A 325 15.33 13.34 -19.08
C ALA A 325 14.22 12.27 -19.04
N ALA A 326 13.43 12.19 -17.96
CA ALA A 326 12.28 11.28 -17.89
C ALA A 326 11.22 11.63 -18.94
N ALA A 327 10.99 12.93 -19.18
CA ALA A 327 10.04 13.39 -20.19
C ALA A 327 10.53 13.07 -21.60
N GLU A 328 11.83 13.31 -21.87
CA GLU A 328 12.51 12.97 -23.13
C GLU A 328 12.51 11.46 -23.39
N ALA A 329 12.70 10.66 -22.34
CA ALA A 329 12.61 9.20 -22.41
C ALA A 329 11.19 8.69 -22.69
N GLY A 330 10.18 9.56 -22.69
CA GLY A 330 8.81 9.18 -23.02
C GLY A 330 7.98 8.66 -21.84
N ALA A 331 8.39 8.90 -20.58
CA ALA A 331 7.54 8.54 -19.46
C ALA A 331 6.19 9.28 -19.52
N ASP A 332 5.10 8.57 -19.24
CA ASP A 332 3.74 9.12 -19.18
C ASP A 332 3.47 9.77 -17.80
N TRP A 333 4.16 9.29 -16.77
CA TRP A 333 3.92 9.65 -15.38
C TRP A 333 5.26 9.75 -14.63
N LEU A 334 5.40 10.78 -13.78
CA LEU A 334 6.57 10.95 -12.92
C LEU A 334 6.17 10.81 -11.45
N GLU A 335 6.98 10.14 -10.64
CA GLU A 335 6.81 10.12 -9.20
C GLU A 335 8.04 10.67 -8.48
N LEU A 336 7.84 11.63 -7.57
CA LEU A 336 8.89 12.11 -6.69
C LEU A 336 8.96 11.25 -5.43
N HIS A 337 10.14 10.67 -5.15
CA HIS A 337 10.31 9.81 -3.98
C HIS A 337 10.64 10.62 -2.70
N CYS A 338 9.62 10.86 -1.88
CA CYS A 338 9.69 11.54 -0.57
C CYS A 338 9.42 10.58 0.61
N ALA A 339 9.85 9.32 0.50
CA ALA A 339 9.51 8.25 1.44
C ALA A 339 10.73 7.40 1.81
N HIS A 340 10.51 6.44 2.69
CA HIS A 340 11.44 5.35 3.02
C HIS A 340 12.80 5.77 3.59
N GLY A 341 12.90 6.96 4.19
CA GLY A 341 14.15 7.45 4.78
C GLY A 341 15.20 7.89 3.77
N TYR A 342 14.88 7.91 2.48
CA TYR A 342 15.74 8.51 1.47
C TYR A 342 15.77 10.03 1.60
N LEU A 343 16.51 10.73 0.75
CA LEU A 343 16.91 12.11 0.99
C LEU A 343 15.76 13.04 1.34
N LEU A 344 14.72 13.13 0.50
CA LEU A 344 13.60 14.03 0.77
C LEU A 344 12.77 13.58 1.99
N SER A 345 12.61 12.27 2.18
CA SER A 345 12.02 11.72 3.42
C SER A 345 12.83 12.08 4.66
N SER A 346 14.16 12.17 4.54
CA SER A 346 15.06 12.49 5.65
C SER A 346 14.95 13.96 6.08
N PHE A 347 14.57 14.86 5.16
CA PHE A 347 14.19 16.23 5.50
C PHE A 347 12.83 16.28 6.18
N ILE A 348 11.87 15.46 5.71
CA ILE A 348 10.51 15.44 6.25
C ILE A 348 10.50 14.86 7.66
N SER A 349 11.17 13.75 7.96
CA SER A 349 11.04 13.13 9.29
C SER A 349 11.83 13.88 10.37
N PRO A 350 11.22 14.15 11.54
CA PRO A 350 11.93 14.73 12.69
C PRO A 350 12.94 13.74 13.33
N LEU A 351 12.89 12.45 12.98
CA LEU A 351 13.85 11.45 13.45
C LEU A 351 15.22 11.61 12.80
N THR A 352 15.26 12.25 11.63
CA THR A 352 16.43 12.33 10.75
C THR A 352 16.83 13.77 10.42
N ASN A 353 15.93 14.73 10.63
CA ASN A 353 16.17 16.15 10.46
C ASN A 353 16.26 16.84 11.82
N HIS A 354 17.48 17.16 12.23
CA HIS A 354 17.79 17.88 13.46
C HIS A 354 18.35 19.28 13.19
N ARG A 355 18.12 19.82 11.98
CA ARG A 355 18.59 21.16 11.61
C ARG A 355 17.94 22.22 12.51
N SER A 356 18.72 23.26 12.80
CA SER A 356 18.27 24.44 13.55
C SER A 356 17.96 25.65 12.65
N ASP A 357 18.15 25.52 11.34
CA ASP A 357 17.83 26.55 10.35
C ASP A 357 16.38 26.44 9.84
N GLU A 358 16.05 27.18 8.78
CA GLU A 358 14.69 27.23 8.20
C GLU A 358 14.24 25.92 7.52
N TYR A 359 15.09 24.89 7.47
CA TYR A 359 14.80 23.57 6.92
C TYR A 359 14.59 22.49 7.99
N GLY A 360 14.65 22.84 9.30
CA GLY A 360 14.41 21.92 10.41
C GLY A 360 13.42 22.41 11.47
N GLY A 361 13.11 21.55 12.43
CA GLY A 361 12.15 21.82 13.51
C GLY A 361 10.69 21.60 13.09
N SER A 362 9.95 22.68 12.83
CA SER A 362 8.52 22.61 12.50
C SER A 362 8.26 21.77 11.23
N LEU A 363 7.06 21.19 11.11
CA LEU A 363 6.69 20.45 9.89
C LEU A 363 6.80 21.33 8.62
N ALA A 364 6.43 22.60 8.72
CA ALA A 364 6.54 23.55 7.61
C ALA A 364 8.01 23.76 7.16
N ASN A 365 8.94 23.89 8.10
CA ASN A 365 10.37 23.99 7.80
C ASN A 365 10.92 22.69 7.21
N ARG A 366 10.58 21.54 7.81
CA ARG A 366 10.98 20.22 7.32
C ARG A 366 10.47 19.92 5.90
N LEU A 367 9.32 20.47 5.52
CA LEU A 367 8.75 20.36 4.18
C LEU A 367 9.33 21.37 3.17
N ARG A 368 10.02 22.42 3.62
CA ARG A 368 10.49 23.52 2.75
C ARG A 368 11.33 23.01 1.59
N TYR A 369 12.38 22.23 1.86
CA TYR A 369 13.26 21.72 0.81
C TYR A 369 12.55 20.68 -0.11
N PRO A 370 11.84 19.66 0.41
CA PRO A 370 11.03 18.78 -0.43
C PRO A 370 10.04 19.52 -1.37
N LEU A 371 9.40 20.59 -0.89
CA LEU A 371 8.48 21.40 -1.70
C LEU A 371 9.22 22.28 -2.73
N GLU A 372 10.40 22.82 -2.39
CA GLU A 372 11.26 23.51 -3.37
C GLU A 372 11.66 22.58 -4.53
N VAL A 373 12.07 21.36 -4.21
CA VAL A 373 12.42 20.34 -5.21
C VAL A 373 11.20 19.97 -6.04
N PHE A 374 10.07 19.70 -5.40
CA PHE A 374 8.83 19.37 -6.10
C PHE A 374 8.39 20.49 -7.05
N ALA A 375 8.38 21.75 -6.59
CA ALA A 375 8.00 22.89 -7.42
C ALA A 375 8.93 23.04 -8.63
N ALA A 376 10.24 22.88 -8.44
CA ALA A 376 11.22 22.95 -9.53
C ALA A 376 11.04 21.83 -10.55
N VAL A 377 10.77 20.61 -10.10
CA VAL A 377 10.48 19.47 -10.97
C VAL A 377 9.16 19.66 -11.71
N ARG A 378 8.09 20.06 -11.01
CA ARG A 378 6.76 20.29 -11.59
C ARG A 378 6.79 21.38 -12.67
N ALA A 379 7.65 22.39 -12.53
CA ALA A 379 7.84 23.46 -13.50
C ALA A 379 8.45 23.00 -14.83
N VAL A 380 9.23 21.90 -14.85
CA VAL A 380 9.85 21.36 -16.07
C VAL A 380 9.15 20.10 -16.59
N TRP A 381 8.33 19.44 -15.78
CA TRP A 381 7.53 18.29 -16.19
C TRP A 381 6.33 18.74 -17.05
N PRO A 382 6.01 18.08 -18.18
CA PRO A 382 4.90 18.47 -19.06
C PRO A 382 3.57 18.62 -18.32
N VAL A 383 2.88 19.74 -18.52
CA VAL A 383 1.69 20.13 -17.76
C VAL A 383 0.51 19.18 -17.97
N ASP A 384 0.46 18.47 -19.09
CA ASP A 384 -0.53 17.45 -19.43
C ASP A 384 -0.22 16.09 -18.81
N LYS A 385 0.96 15.88 -18.22
CA LYS A 385 1.38 14.61 -17.63
C LYS A 385 1.29 14.61 -16.10
N PRO A 386 0.76 13.53 -15.48
CA PRO A 386 0.65 13.41 -14.04
C PRO A 386 2.00 13.41 -13.33
N MET A 387 2.01 13.94 -12.12
CA MET A 387 3.11 13.85 -11.17
C MET A 387 2.58 13.46 -9.79
N SER A 388 2.98 12.28 -9.31
CA SER A 388 2.68 11.81 -7.96
C SER A 388 3.85 12.07 -7.00
N VAL A 389 3.55 12.05 -5.70
CA VAL A 389 4.56 12.07 -4.63
C VAL A 389 4.37 10.84 -3.75
N ARG A 390 5.43 10.05 -3.57
CA ARG A 390 5.42 8.96 -2.61
C ARG A 390 5.88 9.44 -1.25
N ILE A 391 5.09 9.20 -0.21
CA ILE A 391 5.41 9.57 1.19
C ILE A 391 5.44 8.36 2.11
N SER A 392 6.20 8.45 3.20
CA SER A 392 6.02 7.59 4.36
C SER A 392 4.97 8.23 5.27
N ALA A 393 3.77 7.66 5.33
CA ALA A 393 2.65 8.19 6.11
C ALA A 393 2.74 7.88 7.61
N HIS A 394 3.72 7.06 8.01
CA HIS A 394 4.00 6.71 9.39
C HIS A 394 5.46 6.22 9.48
N ASP A 395 6.24 6.68 10.46
CA ASP A 395 7.63 6.26 10.62
C ASP A 395 7.81 5.01 11.49
N TRP A 396 6.77 4.66 12.27
CA TRP A 396 6.72 3.50 13.17
C TRP A 396 7.72 3.56 14.33
N VAL A 397 8.13 4.78 14.67
CA VAL A 397 8.98 5.12 15.81
C VAL A 397 8.34 6.30 16.53
N GLU A 398 8.37 6.28 17.86
CA GLU A 398 7.90 7.39 18.68
C GLU A 398 8.62 8.69 18.32
N GLY A 399 7.87 9.79 18.24
CA GLY A 399 8.39 11.10 17.82
C GLY A 399 8.61 11.25 16.31
N GLY A 400 8.35 10.22 15.49
CA GLY A 400 8.40 10.31 14.03
C GLY A 400 7.13 10.84 13.38
N ILE A 401 7.05 10.73 12.05
CA ILE A 401 5.85 11.08 11.28
C ILE A 401 4.67 10.19 11.69
N THR A 402 3.53 10.85 11.91
CA THR A 402 2.24 10.23 12.23
C THR A 402 1.28 10.31 11.03
N PRO A 403 0.13 9.60 11.05
CA PRO A 403 -0.86 9.69 9.98
C PRO A 403 -1.53 11.07 9.91
N ASP A 404 -1.54 11.83 11.00
CA ASP A 404 -2.01 13.22 11.04
C ASP A 404 -1.02 14.12 10.27
N ASP A 405 0.28 13.96 10.51
CA ASP A 405 1.31 14.66 9.74
C ASP A 405 1.21 14.31 8.25
N ALA A 406 0.95 13.04 7.92
CA ALA A 406 0.80 12.59 6.53
C ALA A 406 -0.31 13.34 5.77
N VAL A 407 -1.41 13.67 6.44
CA VAL A 407 -2.49 14.50 5.87
C VAL A 407 -2.00 15.91 5.58
N GLU A 408 -1.27 16.54 6.51
CA GLU A 408 -0.73 17.89 6.33
C GLU A 408 0.37 17.93 5.26
N ILE A 409 1.22 16.91 5.20
CA ILE A 409 2.22 16.71 4.14
C ILE A 409 1.52 16.60 2.78
N ALA A 410 0.47 15.78 2.68
CA ALA A 410 -0.30 15.62 1.46
C ALA A 410 -1.00 16.91 1.01
N LYS A 411 -1.56 17.68 1.95
CA LYS A 411 -2.14 19.01 1.65
C LYS A 411 -1.08 19.96 1.09
N ALA A 412 0.12 19.97 1.66
CA ALA A 412 1.21 20.81 1.19
C ALA A 412 1.64 20.46 -0.25
N PHE A 413 1.79 19.16 -0.56
CA PHE A 413 2.09 18.72 -1.93
C PHE A 413 0.95 18.95 -2.90
N LYS A 414 -0.31 18.79 -2.47
CA LYS A 414 -1.50 19.15 -3.26
C LYS A 414 -1.46 20.62 -3.68
N VAL A 415 -1.21 21.53 -2.72
CA VAL A 415 -1.07 22.98 -3.00
C VAL A 415 0.09 23.25 -3.96
N ALA A 416 1.20 22.52 -3.83
CA ALA A 416 2.33 22.65 -4.73
C ALA A 416 2.07 22.09 -6.15
N GLY A 417 0.98 21.34 -6.37
CA GLY A 417 0.56 20.85 -7.67
C GLY A 417 0.76 19.34 -7.90
N ALA A 418 0.90 18.53 -6.84
CA ALA A 418 0.85 17.08 -6.93
C ALA A 418 -0.55 16.61 -7.35
N ASP A 419 -0.58 15.62 -8.25
CA ASP A 419 -1.83 15.06 -8.74
C ASP A 419 -2.32 13.91 -7.88
N MET A 420 -1.39 13.17 -7.28
CA MET A 420 -1.69 12.04 -6.41
C MET A 420 -0.62 11.85 -5.33
N ILE A 421 -1.00 11.21 -4.22
CA ILE A 421 -0.07 10.75 -3.18
C ILE A 421 0.00 9.22 -3.16
N ASP A 422 1.20 8.66 -3.32
CA ASP A 422 1.47 7.23 -3.07
C ASP A 422 1.79 7.02 -1.58
N CYS A 423 0.88 6.34 -0.88
CA CYS A 423 0.88 6.25 0.58
C CYS A 423 1.60 4.98 1.05
N SER A 424 2.90 5.11 1.31
CA SER A 424 3.74 4.07 1.93
C SER A 424 3.95 4.34 3.43
N SER A 425 4.86 3.62 4.08
CA SER A 425 5.26 3.86 5.46
C SER A 425 6.65 3.29 5.78
N GLY A 426 7.22 3.72 6.90
CA GLY A 426 8.43 3.16 7.49
C GLY A 426 9.71 3.42 6.70
N GLN A 427 10.71 2.59 6.98
CA GLN A 427 12.08 2.57 6.45
C GLN A 427 12.93 3.81 6.75
N VAL A 428 12.40 4.77 7.53
CA VAL A 428 13.11 5.96 8.00
C VAL A 428 14.16 5.61 9.07
N SER A 429 13.84 4.68 9.96
CA SER A 429 14.74 4.20 11.02
C SER A 429 14.61 2.69 11.17
N LYS A 430 15.71 1.99 11.50
CA LYS A 430 15.67 0.57 11.86
C LYS A 430 15.07 0.28 13.24
N LYS A 431 14.75 1.31 14.02
CA LYS A 431 14.02 1.19 15.29
C LYS A 431 12.51 1.01 15.05
N GLU A 432 12.06 1.05 13.80
CA GLU A 432 10.66 0.90 13.43
C GLU A 432 10.03 -0.41 13.92
N LYS A 433 8.76 -0.34 14.31
CA LYS A 433 7.95 -1.52 14.67
C LYS A 433 6.63 -1.54 13.88
N PRO A 434 6.67 -1.79 12.56
CA PRO A 434 5.45 -1.81 11.76
C PRO A 434 4.52 -2.95 12.19
N VAL A 435 3.22 -2.64 12.28
CA VAL A 435 2.18 -3.65 12.52
C VAL A 435 1.70 -4.15 11.17
N TYR A 436 2.22 -5.30 10.75
CA TYR A 436 1.85 -5.91 9.47
C TYR A 436 0.48 -6.59 9.54
N GLY A 437 -0.24 -6.50 8.43
CA GLY A 437 -1.54 -7.12 8.24
C GLY A 437 -1.98 -7.03 6.78
N ARG A 438 -3.14 -7.61 6.47
CA ARG A 438 -3.78 -7.46 5.17
C ARG A 438 -3.99 -5.97 4.90
N MET A 439 -3.51 -5.47 3.76
CA MET A 439 -3.72 -4.06 3.34
C MET A 439 -3.26 -3.01 4.38
N PHE A 440 -2.22 -3.30 5.18
CA PHE A 440 -1.91 -2.54 6.40
C PHE A 440 -1.66 -1.03 6.22
N GLN A 441 -1.28 -0.56 5.02
CA GLN A 441 -1.09 0.87 4.75
C GLN A 441 -2.30 1.53 4.05
N THR A 442 -3.31 0.74 3.65
CA THR A 442 -4.55 1.28 3.06
C THR A 442 -5.24 2.32 3.96
N PRO A 443 -5.28 2.18 5.30
CA PRO A 443 -5.81 3.23 6.16
C PRO A 443 -5.12 4.58 5.99
N PHE A 444 -3.83 4.61 5.65
CA PHE A 444 -3.11 5.86 5.37
C PHE A 444 -3.58 6.49 4.06
N ALA A 445 -3.73 5.68 3.00
CA ALA A 445 -4.25 6.14 1.71
C ALA A 445 -5.68 6.68 1.82
N ASP A 446 -6.53 5.99 2.58
CA ASP A 446 -7.91 6.40 2.85
C ASP A 446 -7.95 7.74 3.57
N ARG A 447 -7.19 7.84 4.67
CA ARG A 447 -7.13 9.06 5.47
C ARG A 447 -6.63 10.26 4.66
N VAL A 448 -5.53 10.09 3.90
CA VAL A 448 -5.01 11.16 3.03
C VAL A 448 -6.04 11.55 1.99
N ARG A 449 -6.69 10.58 1.34
CA ARG A 449 -7.70 10.85 0.31
C ARG A 449 -8.86 11.68 0.85
N GLN A 450 -9.44 11.28 1.98
CA GLN A 450 -10.60 11.99 2.53
C GLN A 450 -10.25 13.30 3.25
N GLU A 451 -9.11 13.37 3.96
CA GLU A 451 -8.80 14.53 4.81
C GLU A 451 -7.93 15.58 4.10
N ALA A 452 -7.13 15.21 3.10
CA ALA A 452 -6.40 16.16 2.25
C ALA A 452 -7.14 16.45 0.92
N GLY A 453 -8.11 15.61 0.54
CA GLY A 453 -8.90 15.76 -0.68
C GLY A 453 -8.04 15.67 -1.95
N ILE A 454 -7.03 14.80 -1.96
CA ILE A 454 -6.17 14.52 -3.11
C ILE A 454 -6.29 13.03 -3.45
N PRO A 455 -6.34 12.64 -4.74
CA PRO A 455 -6.36 11.24 -5.11
C PRO A 455 -5.13 10.48 -4.57
N THR A 456 -5.31 9.20 -4.23
CA THR A 456 -4.25 8.40 -3.62
C THR A 456 -3.99 7.08 -4.33
N ILE A 457 -2.74 6.61 -4.21
CA ILE A 457 -2.32 5.27 -4.58
C ILE A 457 -2.15 4.49 -3.28
N ALA A 458 -2.91 3.40 -3.11
CA ALA A 458 -2.74 2.48 -1.99
C ALA A 458 -1.69 1.43 -2.34
N VAL A 459 -0.79 1.15 -1.41
CA VAL A 459 0.24 0.11 -1.51
C VAL A 459 0.37 -0.65 -0.18
N GLY A 460 1.02 -1.80 -0.17
CA GLY A 460 1.31 -2.55 1.06
C GLY A 460 0.34 -3.71 1.31
N ALA A 461 0.82 -4.93 1.08
CA ALA A 461 0.07 -6.19 1.27
C ALA A 461 -1.26 -6.27 0.49
N ILE A 462 -1.30 -5.69 -0.72
CA ILE A 462 -2.33 -5.94 -1.73
C ILE A 462 -1.84 -7.11 -2.58
N SER A 463 -2.58 -8.24 -2.56
CA SER A 463 -2.15 -9.50 -3.17
C SER A 463 -3.21 -10.19 -4.03
N GLU A 464 -4.45 -9.73 -3.98
CA GLU A 464 -5.61 -10.34 -4.64
C GLU A 464 -6.49 -9.26 -5.26
N ALA A 465 -7.22 -9.59 -6.33
CA ALA A 465 -8.23 -8.72 -6.94
C ALA A 465 -9.26 -8.24 -5.92
N ASP A 466 -9.67 -9.11 -5.00
CA ASP A 466 -10.65 -8.79 -3.96
C ASP A 466 -10.16 -7.67 -3.03
N HIS A 467 -8.84 -7.58 -2.75
CA HIS A 467 -8.26 -6.44 -2.03
C HIS A 467 -8.40 -5.16 -2.85
N ALA A 468 -7.93 -5.18 -4.10
CA ALA A 468 -7.95 -4.01 -4.97
C ALA A 468 -9.37 -3.49 -5.21
N ASN A 469 -10.30 -4.38 -5.54
CA ASN A 469 -11.72 -4.03 -5.70
C ASN A 469 -12.31 -3.46 -4.42
N SER A 470 -12.01 -4.05 -3.25
CA SER A 470 -12.51 -3.52 -1.97
C SER A 470 -11.98 -2.13 -1.65
N ILE A 471 -10.69 -1.88 -1.89
CA ILE A 471 -10.04 -0.58 -1.66
C ILE A 471 -10.69 0.50 -2.54
N LEU A 472 -10.77 0.22 -3.84
CA LEU A 472 -11.29 1.16 -4.84
C LEU A 472 -12.79 1.41 -4.66
N ALA A 473 -13.57 0.35 -4.49
CA ALA A 473 -15.01 0.47 -4.27
C ALA A 473 -15.33 1.23 -2.98
N ALA A 474 -14.60 1.00 -1.89
CA ALA A 474 -14.85 1.73 -0.63
C ALA A 474 -14.38 3.19 -0.66
N GLY A 475 -13.80 3.66 -1.77
CA GLY A 475 -13.29 5.02 -1.90
C GLY A 475 -12.03 5.27 -1.08
N ARG A 476 -11.27 4.24 -0.74
CA ARG A 476 -10.07 4.34 0.11
C ARG A 476 -8.81 4.75 -0.67
N ALA A 477 -8.82 4.54 -1.99
CA ALA A 477 -7.80 5.01 -2.92
C ALA A 477 -8.37 5.02 -4.34
N ASP A 478 -7.63 5.66 -5.25
CA ASP A 478 -8.03 5.77 -6.66
C ASP A 478 -7.24 4.81 -7.55
N LEU A 479 -6.05 4.38 -7.10
CA LEU A 479 -5.20 3.36 -7.70
C LEU A 479 -4.67 2.38 -6.64
N CYS A 480 -4.32 1.16 -7.07
CA CYS A 480 -3.69 0.15 -6.21
C CYS A 480 -2.34 -0.28 -6.79
N ALA A 481 -1.27 0.00 -6.04
CA ALA A 481 0.07 -0.44 -6.38
C ALA A 481 0.37 -1.83 -5.79
N VAL A 482 0.77 -2.74 -6.67
CA VAL A 482 1.05 -4.15 -6.36
C VAL A 482 2.51 -4.45 -6.69
N ALA A 483 3.28 -4.84 -5.67
CA ALA A 483 4.71 -5.08 -5.77
C ALA A 483 5.04 -6.58 -5.88
N ARG A 484 5.34 -7.24 -4.76
CA ARG A 484 5.74 -8.66 -4.68
C ARG A 484 4.90 -9.64 -5.51
N PRO A 485 3.56 -9.53 -5.60
CA PRO A 485 2.77 -10.39 -6.49
C PRO A 485 3.18 -10.28 -7.97
N HIS A 486 3.55 -9.09 -8.46
CA HIS A 486 4.08 -8.90 -9.81
C HIS A 486 5.53 -9.38 -9.98
N LEU A 487 6.30 -9.49 -8.89
CA LEU A 487 7.61 -10.16 -8.95
C LEU A 487 7.43 -11.66 -9.16
N ALA A 488 6.52 -12.28 -8.40
CA ALA A 488 6.23 -13.71 -8.48
C ALA A 488 5.48 -14.11 -9.77
N ASN A 489 4.58 -13.25 -10.25
CA ASN A 489 3.80 -13.47 -11.46
C ASN A 489 3.71 -12.16 -12.26
N PRO A 490 4.48 -11.98 -13.35
CA PRO A 490 4.41 -10.75 -14.14
C PRO A 490 3.03 -10.53 -14.78
N ALA A 491 2.25 -11.59 -15.00
CA ALA A 491 0.88 -11.53 -15.52
C ALA A 491 -0.19 -11.54 -14.40
N TRP A 492 0.16 -11.13 -13.18
CA TRP A 492 -0.73 -11.15 -12.01
C TRP A 492 -2.08 -10.50 -12.30
N THR A 493 -2.12 -9.36 -13.01
CA THR A 493 -3.39 -8.70 -13.35
C THR A 493 -4.30 -9.56 -14.24
N LEU A 494 -3.74 -10.20 -15.28
CA LEU A 494 -4.49 -11.13 -16.14
C LEU A 494 -4.92 -12.39 -15.37
N THR A 495 -4.06 -12.92 -14.51
CA THR A 495 -4.37 -14.09 -13.66
C THR A 495 -5.52 -13.79 -12.71
N GLU A 496 -5.49 -12.64 -12.02
CA GLU A 496 -6.56 -12.25 -11.11
C GLU A 496 -7.87 -11.94 -11.83
N ALA A 497 -7.82 -11.39 -13.05
CA ALA A 497 -9.00 -11.24 -13.91
C ALA A 497 -9.68 -12.61 -14.17
N ALA A 498 -8.89 -13.61 -14.58
CA ALA A 498 -9.39 -14.96 -14.81
C ALA A 498 -9.93 -15.61 -13.53
N LYS A 499 -9.23 -15.42 -12.40
CA LYS A 499 -9.62 -15.97 -11.09
C LYS A 499 -10.96 -15.44 -10.58
N ILE A 500 -11.26 -14.15 -10.80
CA ILE A 500 -12.57 -13.57 -10.45
C ILE A 500 -13.63 -13.77 -11.54
N GLY A 501 -13.27 -14.39 -12.67
CA GLY A 501 -14.19 -14.66 -13.78
C GLY A 501 -14.48 -13.44 -14.67
N TYR A 502 -13.62 -12.42 -14.66
CA TYR A 502 -13.77 -11.24 -15.50
C TYR A 502 -12.96 -11.36 -16.80
N GLY A 503 -13.59 -11.93 -17.83
CA GLY A 503 -12.96 -12.24 -19.12
C GLY A 503 -12.84 -11.07 -20.10
N MET A 504 -13.23 -9.85 -19.76
CA MET A 504 -13.23 -8.71 -20.71
C MET A 504 -11.89 -7.95 -20.76
N VAL A 505 -10.87 -8.37 -19.98
CA VAL A 505 -9.53 -7.79 -20.07
C VAL A 505 -8.87 -8.17 -21.40
N ASN A 506 -8.25 -7.18 -22.05
CA ASN A 506 -7.47 -7.40 -23.27
C ASN A 506 -6.21 -8.20 -22.96
N TRP A 507 -5.96 -9.22 -23.78
CA TRP A 507 -4.72 -9.99 -23.77
C TRP A 507 -3.91 -9.66 -25.03
N PRO A 508 -2.57 -9.70 -24.96
CA PRO A 508 -1.74 -9.73 -26.16
C PRO A 508 -2.25 -10.79 -27.12
N LYS A 509 -2.35 -10.47 -28.42
CA LYS A 509 -2.96 -11.35 -29.43
C LYS A 509 -2.31 -12.74 -29.46
N GLN A 510 -1.02 -12.80 -29.17
CA GLN A 510 -0.19 -14.00 -29.11
C GLN A 510 -0.55 -14.92 -27.92
N TYR A 511 -1.16 -14.40 -26.86
CA TYR A 511 -1.49 -15.16 -25.64
C TYR A 511 -2.95 -15.62 -25.58
N ARG A 512 -3.77 -15.29 -26.59
CA ARG A 512 -5.21 -15.61 -26.59
C ARG A 512 -5.52 -17.10 -26.50
N SER A 513 -4.66 -17.98 -27.01
CA SER A 513 -4.81 -19.43 -26.88
C SER A 513 -4.73 -19.92 -25.43
N ALA A 514 -3.95 -19.23 -24.57
CA ALA A 514 -3.82 -19.57 -23.15
C ALA A 514 -4.99 -19.02 -22.30
N LYS A 515 -5.65 -17.95 -22.76
CA LYS A 515 -6.72 -17.27 -22.01
C LYS A 515 -7.86 -18.22 -21.63
N GLY A 516 -8.45 -18.90 -22.62
CA GLY A 516 -9.58 -19.81 -22.37
C GLY A 516 -9.21 -20.99 -21.46
N GLN A 517 -7.97 -21.49 -21.55
CA GLN A 517 -7.49 -22.54 -20.66
C GLN A 517 -7.37 -22.04 -19.21
N MET A 518 -6.80 -20.84 -19.01
CA MET A 518 -6.66 -20.25 -17.67
C MET A 518 -8.02 -19.99 -17.02
N GLU A 519 -8.95 -19.39 -17.76
CA GLU A 519 -10.32 -19.11 -17.29
C GLU A 519 -11.06 -20.41 -16.94
N ALA A 520 -10.98 -21.44 -17.79
CA ALA A 520 -11.61 -22.74 -17.53
C ALA A 520 -11.03 -23.46 -16.31
N ASN A 521 -9.73 -23.33 -16.06
CA ASN A 521 -9.08 -23.93 -14.89
C ASN A 521 -9.57 -23.30 -13.58
N PHE A 522 -9.58 -21.96 -13.49
CA PHE A 522 -10.10 -21.28 -12.31
C PHE A 522 -11.61 -21.52 -12.10
N ALA A 523 -12.39 -21.57 -13.17
CA ALA A 523 -13.81 -21.90 -13.07
C ALA A 523 -14.03 -23.32 -12.49
N ARG A 524 -13.21 -24.29 -12.91
CA ARG A 524 -13.25 -25.67 -12.40
C ARG A 524 -12.83 -25.74 -10.93
N GLU A 525 -11.75 -25.05 -10.54
CA GLU A 525 -11.31 -24.98 -9.14
C GLU A 525 -12.38 -24.38 -8.23
N LYS A 526 -13.06 -23.32 -8.68
CA LYS A 526 -14.17 -22.70 -7.96
C LYS A 526 -15.36 -23.64 -7.82
N ALA A 527 -15.71 -24.37 -8.88
CA ALA A 527 -16.76 -25.38 -8.85
C ALA A 527 -16.44 -26.55 -7.90
N MET A 528 -15.21 -27.05 -7.91
CA MET A 528 -14.77 -28.13 -7.00
C MET A 528 -14.78 -27.68 -5.54
N THR A 529 -14.38 -26.44 -5.27
CA THR A 529 -14.42 -25.87 -3.92
C THR A 529 -15.86 -25.71 -3.42
N ALA A 530 -16.78 -25.26 -4.28
CA ALA A 530 -18.20 -25.17 -3.95
C ALA A 530 -18.82 -26.56 -3.65
N GLN A 531 -18.44 -27.59 -4.41
CA GLN A 531 -18.91 -28.97 -4.19
C GLN A 531 -18.32 -29.61 -2.92
N GLY A 532 -17.04 -29.35 -2.62
CA GLY A 532 -16.36 -29.88 -1.43
C GLY A 532 -16.86 -29.30 -0.10
N VAL A 533 -17.40 -28.08 -0.11
CA VAL A 533 -18.04 -27.46 1.06
C VAL A 533 -19.45 -28.03 1.32
N GLY A 534 -20.12 -28.60 0.30
CA GLY A 534 -21.41 -29.27 0.44
C GLY A 534 -21.32 -30.74 0.91
N ALA A 535 -20.12 -31.32 1.00
CA ALA A 535 -19.89 -32.73 1.30
C ALA A 535 -19.27 -32.98 2.69
N LYS A 536 -19.26 -31.98 3.58
CA LYS A 536 -18.78 -32.10 4.97
C LYS A 536 -19.85 -31.75 5.98
#